data_AF-A0A2N9EQK5-F1
#
_entry.id   AF-A0A2N9EQK5-F1
#
_cell.length_a   1.000
_cell.length_b   1.000
_cell.length_c   1.000
_cell.angle_alpha   90.00
_cell.angle_beta   90.00
_cell.angle_gamma   90.00
#
_symmetry.space_group_name_H-M   'P 1'
#
loop_
_entity.id
_entity.type
_entity.pdbx_description
1 polymer ?
#
loop_
_entity_poly.entity_id
_entity_poly.type
_entity_poly.pdbx_seq_one_letter_code
_entity_poly.pdbx_strand_id
1 'polypeptide(L)'
;MGQENNITAQKRSSGGGGNGLPTTTANGRGRSTTLMPRGRQLHKTFNNIKITILCGFVTILVLRGTIGIDPLRSDPSDPVNEPEFFFNINDTFTLGPKISDWDKDRKAWLEQNPEFPNYINGKPRILLVTGSPPKPCDNAIGDHYLLKAIKNKIDYCRLHGIEIVYNLAHLDKELAGYWAKLPLIRRLMLSHPEVEWIWWMDSDALFTDMVFEIPVSKYDNYNLVVHGYPDLMFEQKSWIALNTGPVREEAGKILTANLKGRPAFEADDQSALIYLLLSKKDRWMDKVFLENSYYLHGYWAGLVDRYEEMIEKYHPGLGDERWPFVTHFVGCKPCGSYGDYPVERCLGSMERAFNFADNQVLKLYGFRHRGLLSPKIKRVRNETVTPLEFVDQFDIRRHTVQGSSGSQS
;
A
#
# COMPACT_ATOMS: atom_id res chain seq x y z
N MET A 1 48.59 24.31 2.85
CA MET A 1 48.25 23.37 3.94
C MET A 1 46.96 22.69 3.46
N GLY A 2 46.90 21.40 3.17
CA GLY A 2 47.62 20.27 3.79
C GLY A 2 46.75 19.73 4.92
N GLN A 3 46.27 18.48 4.92
CA GLN A 3 46.70 17.32 4.12
C GLN A 3 45.55 16.29 3.97
N GLU A 4 45.49 15.57 2.85
CA GLU A 4 44.57 14.44 2.65
C GLU A 4 45.06 13.18 3.37
N ASN A 5 44.16 12.25 3.73
CA ASN A 5 44.50 10.93 4.27
C ASN A 5 43.71 9.81 3.58
N ASN A 6 44.37 9.13 2.64
CA ASN A 6 43.97 7.81 2.13
C ASN A 6 44.72 6.72 2.91
N ILE A 7 44.02 5.70 3.41
CA ILE A 7 44.65 4.47 3.95
C ILE A 7 43.91 3.24 3.41
N THR A 8 44.62 2.42 2.65
CA THR A 8 44.16 1.12 2.11
C THR A 8 44.42 -0.04 3.07
N ALA A 9 43.56 -1.05 3.04
CA ALA A 9 43.68 -2.22 3.91
C ALA A 9 44.83 -3.16 3.47
N GLN A 10 45.62 -3.65 4.44
CA GLN A 10 46.66 -4.66 4.21
C GLN A 10 46.16 -6.09 4.48
N LYS A 11 46.79 -7.05 3.79
CA LYS A 11 46.49 -8.49 3.83
C LYS A 11 47.69 -9.25 4.40
N ARG A 12 47.47 -10.11 5.40
CA ARG A 12 48.43 -11.13 5.88
C ARG A 12 47.73 -12.47 6.17
N SER A 13 48.52 -13.54 6.22
CA SER A 13 48.08 -14.94 6.29
C SER A 13 48.94 -15.75 7.26
N SER A 14 48.75 -17.09 7.27
CA SER A 14 49.27 -18.12 8.20
C SER A 14 48.48 -18.26 9.52
N GLY A 15 48.35 -19.46 10.11
CA GLY A 15 48.68 -20.80 9.58
C GLY A 15 48.93 -21.85 10.67
N GLY A 16 48.62 -23.13 10.40
CA GLY A 16 48.93 -24.27 11.28
C GLY A 16 47.69 -24.98 11.86
N GLY A 17 47.73 -26.31 11.96
CA GLY A 17 46.64 -27.15 12.49
C GLY A 17 47.09 -28.07 13.63
N GLY A 18 46.21 -28.94 14.14
CA GLY A 18 46.57 -29.97 15.14
C GLY A 18 45.43 -30.61 15.94
N ASN A 19 45.13 -31.87 15.64
CA ASN A 19 44.53 -32.98 16.45
C ASN A 19 43.91 -32.75 17.85
N GLY A 20 42.78 -33.46 18.12
CA GLY A 20 42.85 -34.56 19.12
C GLY A 20 41.70 -34.84 20.12
N LEU A 21 40.84 -35.83 19.80
CA LEU A 21 40.25 -36.85 20.73
C LEU A 21 39.31 -36.40 21.91
N PRO A 22 38.70 -37.32 22.72
CA PRO A 22 38.39 -38.76 22.55
C PRO A 22 36.93 -39.20 22.94
N THR A 23 36.59 -40.48 22.68
CA THR A 23 35.82 -41.51 23.47
C THR A 23 35.01 -42.44 22.52
N THR A 24 35.18 -43.77 22.40
CA THR A 24 35.04 -44.95 23.32
C THR A 24 33.58 -45.23 23.77
N THR A 25 32.99 -46.45 23.78
CA THR A 25 33.36 -47.89 23.55
C THR A 25 32.05 -48.74 23.62
N ALA A 26 31.86 -50.00 23.17
CA ALA A 26 32.57 -50.99 22.34
C ALA A 26 31.67 -52.24 22.05
N ASN A 27 32.13 -53.18 21.21
CA ASN A 27 31.65 -54.57 20.99
C ASN A 27 30.24 -54.78 20.36
N GLY A 28 29.94 -55.93 19.71
CA GLY A 28 30.76 -57.12 19.37
C GLY A 28 30.07 -58.04 18.33
N ARG A 29 30.81 -58.97 17.70
CA ARG A 29 30.28 -59.88 16.66
C ARG A 29 29.90 -61.27 17.21
N GLY A 30 28.83 -61.85 16.70
CA GLY A 30 28.52 -63.29 16.77
C GLY A 30 27.71 -63.73 15.55
N ARG A 31 28.11 -64.79 14.86
CA ARG A 31 27.49 -65.27 13.61
C ARG A 31 27.40 -66.79 13.60
N SER A 32 26.22 -67.33 13.35
CA SER A 32 26.03 -68.74 12.96
C SER A 32 25.46 -68.81 11.55
N THR A 33 25.61 -69.96 10.89
CA THR A 33 25.41 -70.10 9.44
C THR A 33 24.54 -71.31 9.09
N THR A 34 23.47 -71.07 8.34
CA THR A 34 22.80 -72.07 7.49
C THR A 34 22.56 -71.47 6.10
N LEU A 35 22.41 -72.32 5.09
CA LEU A 35 22.61 -71.97 3.68
C LEU A 35 21.59 -72.71 2.79
N MET A 36 21.29 -72.14 1.63
CA MET A 36 20.37 -72.63 0.57
C MET A 36 18.85 -72.50 0.86
N PRO A 37 17.99 -72.48 -0.17
CA PRO A 37 18.27 -72.39 -1.62
C PRO A 37 17.78 -71.09 -2.29
N ARG A 38 18.52 -70.62 -3.31
CA ARG A 38 18.05 -69.58 -4.24
C ARG A 38 16.92 -70.15 -5.12
N GLY A 39 15.72 -69.54 -5.07
CA GLY A 39 14.62 -69.91 -5.98
C GLY A 39 13.39 -69.01 -5.85
N ARG A 40 12.81 -68.88 -4.64
CA ARG A 40 11.58 -68.10 -4.42
C ARG A 40 11.77 -66.58 -4.31
N GLN A 41 12.99 -66.08 -4.22
CA GLN A 41 13.25 -64.64 -4.05
C GLN A 41 13.08 -63.84 -5.35
N LEU A 42 13.60 -64.35 -6.48
CA LEU A 42 13.58 -63.62 -7.77
C LEU A 42 12.17 -63.20 -8.21
N HIS A 43 11.16 -64.06 -8.03
CA HIS A 43 9.79 -63.74 -8.43
C HIS A 43 9.16 -62.63 -7.57
N LYS A 44 9.50 -62.54 -6.28
CA LYS A 44 9.13 -61.39 -5.43
C LYS A 44 9.91 -60.13 -5.83
N THR A 45 11.20 -60.23 -6.12
CA THR A 45 12.00 -59.08 -6.58
C THR A 45 11.48 -58.54 -7.92
N PHE A 46 11.11 -59.40 -8.87
CA PHE A 46 10.52 -58.97 -10.14
C PHE A 46 9.15 -58.30 -9.98
N ASN A 47 8.27 -58.81 -9.11
CA ASN A 47 6.99 -58.14 -8.85
C ASN A 47 7.18 -56.81 -8.10
N ASN A 48 8.11 -56.74 -7.15
CA ASN A 48 8.44 -55.47 -6.49
C ASN A 48 9.06 -54.47 -7.48
N ILE A 49 9.94 -54.89 -8.39
CA ILE A 49 10.49 -54.03 -9.46
C ILE A 49 9.38 -53.57 -10.41
N LYS A 50 8.45 -54.45 -10.81
CA LYS A 50 7.28 -54.07 -11.62
C LYS A 50 6.39 -53.06 -10.90
N ILE A 51 6.17 -53.22 -9.58
CA ILE A 51 5.42 -52.26 -8.77
C ILE A 51 6.18 -50.93 -8.63
N THR A 52 7.50 -50.93 -8.39
CA THR A 52 8.29 -49.69 -8.32
C THR A 52 8.34 -48.97 -9.68
N ILE A 53 8.45 -49.71 -10.79
CA ILE A 53 8.37 -49.12 -12.14
C ILE A 53 6.96 -48.61 -12.42
N LEU A 54 5.89 -49.34 -12.05
CA LEU A 54 4.51 -48.90 -12.23
C LEU A 54 4.20 -47.67 -11.36
N CYS A 55 4.58 -47.66 -10.09
CA CYS A 55 4.45 -46.49 -9.21
C CYS A 55 5.31 -45.33 -9.71
N GLY A 56 6.51 -45.58 -10.26
CA GLY A 56 7.31 -44.57 -10.94
C GLY A 56 6.61 -44.00 -12.16
N PHE A 57 6.07 -44.84 -13.05
CA PHE A 57 5.32 -44.42 -14.24
C PHE A 57 4.01 -43.72 -13.90
N VAL A 58 3.29 -44.18 -12.87
CA VAL A 58 2.07 -43.53 -12.36
C VAL A 58 2.42 -42.21 -11.67
N THR A 59 3.55 -42.11 -10.97
CA THR A 59 4.01 -40.84 -10.40
C THR A 59 4.45 -39.89 -11.51
N ILE A 60 5.08 -40.37 -12.59
CA ILE A 60 5.42 -39.56 -13.77
C ILE A 60 4.18 -39.19 -14.60
N LEU A 61 3.15 -40.02 -14.65
CA LEU A 61 1.88 -39.74 -15.32
C LEU A 61 1.00 -38.79 -14.50
N VAL A 62 0.97 -38.94 -13.18
CA VAL A 62 0.35 -37.97 -12.26
C VAL A 62 1.11 -36.65 -12.32
N LEU A 63 2.45 -36.66 -12.23
CA LEU A 63 3.25 -35.44 -12.39
C LEU A 63 3.19 -34.86 -13.80
N ARG A 64 2.89 -35.61 -14.87
CA ARG A 64 2.57 -35.01 -16.19
C ARG A 64 1.10 -34.59 -16.33
N GLY A 65 0.21 -35.12 -15.49
CA GLY A 65 -1.19 -34.69 -15.38
C GLY A 65 -1.40 -33.51 -14.42
N THR A 66 -0.43 -33.21 -13.55
CA THR A 66 -0.45 -32.08 -12.60
C THR A 66 0.66 -31.06 -12.85
N ILE A 67 1.75 -31.43 -13.51
CA ILE A 67 2.69 -30.49 -14.16
C ILE A 67 2.39 -30.49 -15.66
N GLY A 68 1.22 -29.95 -15.99
CA GLY A 68 1.00 -29.39 -17.31
C GLY A 68 1.93 -28.19 -17.48
N ILE A 69 3.08 -28.39 -18.14
CA ILE A 69 3.78 -27.27 -18.78
C ILE A 69 3.00 -26.97 -20.06
N ASP A 70 1.84 -26.35 -19.90
CA ASP A 70 1.20 -25.59 -20.98
C ASP A 70 1.99 -24.29 -21.15
N PRO A 71 2.68 -24.06 -22.28
CA PRO A 71 3.06 -22.72 -22.66
C PRO A 71 1.76 -21.97 -22.99
N LEU A 72 1.23 -21.25 -21.98
CA LEU A 72 0.00 -20.43 -22.00
C LEU A 72 -0.86 -20.67 -23.25
N ARG A 73 -1.68 -21.74 -23.19
CA ARG A 73 -2.65 -22.03 -24.23
C ARG A 73 -3.61 -20.85 -24.31
N SER A 74 -3.41 -19.99 -25.30
CA SER A 74 -4.37 -18.96 -25.65
C SER A 74 -5.71 -19.65 -25.89
N ASP A 75 -6.74 -19.20 -25.17
CA ASP A 75 -8.08 -19.70 -25.42
C ASP A 75 -8.44 -19.27 -26.85
N PRO A 76 -8.91 -20.17 -27.74
CA PRO A 76 -9.32 -19.77 -29.09
C PRO A 76 -10.58 -18.87 -29.10
N SER A 77 -11.18 -18.62 -27.92
CA SER A 77 -12.20 -17.59 -27.67
C SER A 77 -11.70 -16.37 -26.88
N ASP A 78 -10.40 -16.30 -26.52
CA ASP A 78 -9.77 -15.09 -25.96
C ASP A 78 -9.65 -14.02 -27.08
N PRO A 79 -10.21 -12.81 -26.93
CA PRO A 79 -10.15 -11.75 -27.94
C PRO A 79 -8.77 -11.05 -28.00
N VAL A 80 -7.68 -11.81 -27.82
CA VAL A 80 -6.28 -11.34 -27.87
C VAL A 80 -5.83 -11.02 -29.30
N ASN A 81 -6.65 -11.35 -30.31
CA ASN A 81 -6.51 -10.89 -31.70
C ASN A 81 -7.52 -9.80 -32.09
N GLU A 82 -8.10 -9.07 -31.13
CA GLU A 82 -8.52 -7.68 -31.40
C GLU A 82 -7.28 -6.92 -31.90
N PRO A 83 -7.33 -6.24 -33.07
CA PRO A 83 -6.18 -5.48 -33.54
C PRO A 83 -5.85 -4.37 -32.53
N GLU A 84 -4.58 -4.18 -32.21
CA GLU A 84 -4.16 -3.07 -31.34
C GLU A 84 -4.55 -1.75 -32.02
N PHE A 85 -5.62 -1.14 -31.50
CA PHE A 85 -6.14 0.14 -31.97
C PHE A 85 -5.22 1.26 -31.46
N PHE A 86 -4.07 1.40 -32.12
CA PHE A 86 -3.17 2.53 -31.91
C PHE A 86 -3.96 3.82 -32.09
N PHE A 87 -4.10 4.60 -31.01
CA PHE A 87 -4.81 5.87 -31.03
C PHE A 87 -4.25 6.76 -32.14
N ASN A 88 -5.14 7.27 -32.99
CA ASN A 88 -4.74 8.31 -33.92
C ASN A 88 -4.53 9.60 -33.12
N ILE A 89 -3.51 10.39 -33.46
CA ILE A 89 -3.16 11.62 -32.73
C ILE A 89 -4.29 12.67 -32.75
N ASN A 90 -5.27 12.50 -33.66
CA ASN A 90 -6.46 13.33 -33.77
C ASN A 90 -7.67 12.85 -32.93
N ASP A 91 -7.63 11.65 -32.32
CA ASP A 91 -8.77 11.08 -31.60
C ASP A 91 -8.85 11.61 -30.16
N THR A 92 -9.98 12.22 -29.79
CA THR A 92 -10.17 12.78 -28.46
C THR A 92 -10.53 11.70 -27.43
N PHE A 93 -9.60 11.38 -26.53
CA PHE A 93 -9.84 10.49 -25.39
C PHE A 93 -11.04 10.95 -24.53
N THR A 94 -11.83 9.99 -24.01
CA THR A 94 -12.91 10.27 -23.04
C THR A 94 -13.03 9.17 -21.98
N LEU A 95 -13.33 9.57 -20.74
CA LEU A 95 -13.63 8.65 -19.62
C LEU A 95 -15.00 7.96 -19.75
N GLY A 96 -15.75 8.20 -20.84
CA GLY A 96 -17.03 7.59 -21.17
C GLY A 96 -18.08 8.60 -21.69
N PRO A 97 -19.36 8.18 -21.82
CA PRO A 97 -20.43 9.08 -22.25
C PRO A 97 -20.60 10.29 -21.31
N LYS A 98 -20.91 11.46 -21.89
CA LYS A 98 -21.16 12.69 -21.14
C LYS A 98 -22.50 12.58 -20.38
N ILE A 99 -22.42 12.68 -19.06
CA ILE A 99 -23.58 12.84 -18.16
C ILE A 99 -23.69 14.35 -17.84
N SER A 100 -24.91 14.89 -17.74
CA SER A 100 -25.15 16.34 -17.51
C SER A 100 -26.12 16.64 -16.37
N ASP A 101 -26.60 15.59 -15.71
CA ASP A 101 -27.80 15.49 -14.89
C ASP A 101 -27.55 14.68 -13.59
N TRP A 102 -26.31 14.23 -13.36
CA TRP A 102 -25.90 13.35 -12.27
C TRP A 102 -26.43 13.76 -10.89
N ASP A 103 -26.36 15.04 -10.52
CA ASP A 103 -26.78 15.50 -9.19
C ASP A 103 -28.29 15.31 -8.96
N LYS A 104 -29.09 15.43 -10.04
CA LYS A 104 -30.54 15.18 -10.03
C LYS A 104 -30.83 13.68 -9.95
N ASP A 105 -30.12 12.87 -10.74
CA ASP A 105 -30.33 11.43 -10.79
C ASP A 105 -29.88 10.75 -9.50
N ARG A 106 -28.72 11.15 -8.94
CA ARG A 106 -28.24 10.74 -7.61
C ARG A 106 -29.24 11.12 -6.52
N LYS A 107 -29.79 12.35 -6.54
CA LYS A 107 -30.83 12.76 -5.60
C LYS A 107 -32.07 11.87 -5.72
N ALA A 108 -32.58 11.65 -6.93
CA ALA A 108 -33.74 10.80 -7.15
C ALA A 108 -33.49 9.34 -6.72
N TRP A 109 -32.26 8.84 -6.86
CA TRP A 109 -31.85 7.52 -6.36
C TRP A 109 -31.84 7.47 -4.83
N LEU A 110 -31.27 8.46 -4.14
CA LEU A 110 -31.25 8.55 -2.67
C LEU A 110 -32.67 8.65 -2.09
N GLU A 111 -33.59 9.34 -2.78
CA GLU A 111 -35.01 9.41 -2.41
C GLU A 111 -35.75 8.07 -2.59
N GLN A 112 -35.21 7.14 -3.39
CA GLN A 112 -35.79 5.81 -3.67
C GLN A 112 -35.16 4.67 -2.86
N ASN A 113 -33.94 4.84 -2.34
CA ASN A 113 -33.15 3.79 -1.66
C ASN A 113 -32.73 4.26 -0.24
N PRO A 114 -33.69 4.55 0.67
CA PRO A 114 -33.41 5.16 1.98
C PRO A 114 -32.58 4.28 2.94
N GLU A 115 -32.45 2.99 2.65
CA GLU A 115 -31.55 2.05 3.34
C GLU A 115 -30.07 2.22 2.97
N PHE A 116 -29.77 2.96 1.91
CA PHE A 116 -28.42 3.37 1.50
C PHE A 116 -28.21 4.89 1.64
N PRO A 117 -28.30 5.47 2.85
CA PRO A 117 -28.13 6.91 3.04
C PRO A 117 -26.67 7.33 2.80
N ASN A 118 -26.51 8.54 2.27
CA ASN A 118 -25.23 9.21 2.07
C ASN A 118 -24.65 9.85 3.35
N TYR A 119 -25.46 9.95 4.41
CA TYR A 119 -25.01 10.32 5.76
C TYR A 119 -25.47 9.29 6.79
N ILE A 120 -24.56 8.86 7.67
CA ILE A 120 -24.80 7.91 8.75
C ILE A 120 -24.43 8.60 10.07
N ASN A 121 -25.39 8.70 11.00
CA ASN A 121 -25.20 9.37 12.30
C ASN A 121 -24.63 10.81 12.19
N GLY A 122 -25.02 11.55 11.15
CA GLY A 122 -24.55 12.91 10.88
C GLY A 122 -23.17 13.01 10.19
N LYS A 123 -22.49 11.88 9.95
CA LYS A 123 -21.23 11.84 9.18
C LYS A 123 -21.50 11.41 7.73
N PRO A 124 -20.86 12.01 6.71
CA PRO A 124 -21.01 11.57 5.33
C PRO A 124 -20.39 10.18 5.12
N ARG A 125 -20.93 9.38 4.19
CA ARG A 125 -20.37 8.09 3.80
C ARG A 125 -19.10 8.30 2.98
N ILE A 126 -17.99 7.73 3.44
CA ILE A 126 -16.67 7.82 2.80
C ILE A 126 -16.27 6.44 2.25
N LEU A 127 -15.75 6.42 1.03
CA LEU A 127 -15.14 5.26 0.39
C LEU A 127 -13.63 5.52 0.19
N LEU A 128 -12.77 4.84 0.94
CA LEU A 128 -11.33 4.88 0.69
C LEU A 128 -11.00 4.04 -0.55
N VAL A 129 -10.28 4.61 -1.50
CA VAL A 129 -9.86 3.94 -2.74
C VAL A 129 -8.35 3.95 -2.84
N THR A 130 -7.78 2.76 -3.02
CA THR A 130 -6.34 2.51 -3.14
C THR A 130 -6.13 1.44 -4.22
N GLY A 131 -4.91 1.28 -4.71
CA GLY A 131 -4.59 0.18 -5.62
C GLY A 131 -3.11 0.00 -5.90
N SER A 132 -2.81 -1.08 -6.62
CA SER A 132 -1.47 -1.41 -7.14
C SER A 132 -1.61 -2.07 -8.52
N PRO A 133 -0.51 -2.26 -9.26
CA PRO A 133 -0.54 -3.08 -10.48
C PRO A 133 -1.09 -4.50 -10.23
N PRO A 134 -1.68 -5.17 -11.24
CA PRO A 134 -2.13 -6.56 -11.15
C PRO A 134 -0.98 -7.58 -11.13
N LYS A 135 0.21 -7.17 -11.61
CA LYS A 135 1.40 -8.01 -11.67
C LYS A 135 2.17 -7.89 -10.35
N PRO A 136 2.88 -8.96 -9.91
CA PRO A 136 3.86 -8.86 -8.83
C PRO A 136 4.88 -7.74 -9.09
N CYS A 137 5.44 -7.19 -8.02
CA CYS A 137 6.40 -6.11 -8.11
C CYS A 137 7.73 -6.55 -8.77
N ASP A 138 8.42 -5.61 -9.43
CA ASP A 138 9.77 -5.82 -10.00
C ASP A 138 10.75 -6.34 -8.94
N ASN A 139 10.54 -5.93 -7.69
CA ASN A 139 11.22 -6.41 -6.50
C ASN A 139 10.18 -6.99 -5.53
N ALA A 140 10.29 -8.28 -5.21
CA ALA A 140 9.33 -9.01 -4.36
C ALA A 140 9.20 -8.48 -2.92
N ILE A 141 10.11 -7.61 -2.45
CA ILE A 141 9.90 -6.89 -1.19
C ILE A 141 8.78 -5.83 -1.31
N GLY A 142 8.52 -5.32 -2.51
CA GLY A 142 7.44 -4.38 -2.81
C GLY A 142 6.08 -4.93 -2.44
N ASP A 143 5.77 -6.18 -2.84
CA ASP A 143 4.52 -6.86 -2.49
C ASP A 143 4.34 -6.97 -0.96
N HIS A 144 5.42 -7.17 -0.21
CA HIS A 144 5.36 -7.17 1.25
C HIS A 144 5.02 -5.79 1.83
N TYR A 145 5.53 -4.71 1.26
CA TYR A 145 5.19 -3.35 1.69
C TYR A 145 3.79 -2.90 1.21
N LEU A 146 3.32 -3.36 0.04
CA LEU A 146 1.91 -3.22 -0.37
C LEU A 146 0.98 -3.92 0.64
N LEU A 147 1.30 -5.16 1.04
CA LEU A 147 0.54 -5.89 2.06
C LEU A 147 0.51 -5.16 3.41
N LYS A 148 1.64 -4.58 3.84
CA LYS A 148 1.71 -3.75 5.06
C LYS A 148 0.89 -2.46 4.92
N ALA A 149 0.92 -1.82 3.76
CA ALA A 149 0.15 -0.61 3.51
C ALA A 149 -1.36 -0.85 3.48
N ILE A 150 -1.83 -1.97 2.90
CA ILE A 150 -3.25 -2.30 2.95
C ILE A 150 -3.70 -2.76 4.35
N LYS A 151 -2.87 -3.47 5.13
CA LYS A 151 -3.16 -3.69 6.57
C LYS A 151 -3.35 -2.35 7.30
N ASN A 152 -2.44 -1.41 7.12
CA ASN A 152 -2.52 -0.08 7.73
C ASN A 152 -3.82 0.66 7.35
N LYS A 153 -4.18 0.68 6.05
CA LYS A 153 -5.45 1.24 5.58
C LYS A 153 -6.67 0.52 6.14
N ILE A 154 -6.68 -0.82 6.19
CA ILE A 154 -7.75 -1.64 6.80
C ILE A 154 -7.92 -1.33 8.29
N ASP A 155 -6.81 -1.20 9.04
CA ASP A 155 -6.86 -0.89 10.46
C ASP A 155 -7.50 0.47 10.72
N TYR A 156 -7.10 1.51 9.97
CA TYR A 156 -7.71 2.83 10.06
C TYR A 156 -9.20 2.80 9.68
N CYS A 157 -9.55 2.23 8.52
CA CYS A 157 -10.92 2.20 8.02
C CYS A 157 -11.87 1.47 8.98
N ARG A 158 -11.42 0.37 9.57
CA ARG A 158 -12.17 -0.38 10.61
C ARG A 158 -12.37 0.41 11.90
N LEU A 159 -11.45 1.30 12.27
CA LEU A 159 -11.56 2.15 13.45
C LEU A 159 -12.54 3.31 13.23
N HIS A 160 -12.53 3.89 12.03
CA HIS A 160 -13.31 5.09 11.68
C HIS A 160 -14.65 4.81 10.97
N GLY A 161 -14.96 3.55 10.63
CA GLY A 161 -16.22 3.18 9.99
C GLY A 161 -16.28 3.48 8.49
N ILE A 162 -15.13 3.44 7.82
CA ILE A 162 -14.95 3.79 6.40
C ILE A 162 -14.93 2.52 5.55
N GLU A 163 -15.59 2.54 4.39
CA GLU A 163 -15.56 1.43 3.43
C GLU A 163 -14.28 1.51 2.56
N ILE A 164 -13.75 0.39 2.08
CA ILE A 164 -12.47 0.36 1.36
C ILE A 164 -12.52 -0.48 0.07
N VAL A 165 -12.07 0.11 -1.04
CA VAL A 165 -11.84 -0.57 -2.32
C VAL A 165 -10.34 -0.63 -2.60
N TYR A 166 -9.83 -1.84 -2.83
CA TYR A 166 -8.49 -2.08 -3.33
C TYR A 166 -8.55 -2.53 -4.78
N ASN A 167 -8.11 -1.69 -5.71
CA ASN A 167 -8.07 -2.03 -7.12
C ASN A 167 -6.76 -2.70 -7.54
N LEU A 168 -6.87 -3.77 -8.33
CA LEU A 168 -5.77 -4.42 -9.04
C LEU A 168 -5.95 -4.36 -10.57
N ALA A 169 -7.12 -3.95 -11.08
CA ALA A 169 -7.42 -3.98 -12.51
C ALA A 169 -7.00 -2.70 -13.24
N HIS A 170 -6.43 -2.84 -14.43
CA HIS A 170 -6.36 -1.74 -15.39
C HIS A 170 -7.72 -1.65 -16.11
N LEU A 171 -8.55 -0.68 -15.72
CA LEU A 171 -9.88 -0.46 -16.30
C LEU A 171 -9.84 0.20 -17.69
N ASP A 172 -8.67 0.68 -18.10
CA ASP A 172 -8.39 1.42 -19.32
C ASP A 172 -6.91 1.18 -19.68
N LYS A 173 -6.59 1.07 -20.98
CA LYS A 173 -5.22 0.82 -21.47
C LYS A 173 -4.40 2.11 -21.60
N GLU A 174 -5.03 3.24 -21.92
CA GLU A 174 -4.37 4.55 -22.07
C GLU A 174 -4.02 5.14 -20.71
N LEU A 175 -4.94 5.02 -19.76
CA LEU A 175 -4.80 5.51 -18.39
C LEU A 175 -4.01 4.55 -17.50
N ALA A 176 -2.93 4.00 -18.06
CA ALA A 176 -2.04 3.05 -17.44
C ALA A 176 -1.07 3.67 -16.41
N GLY A 177 -0.55 2.78 -15.56
CA GLY A 177 0.18 3.16 -14.37
C GLY A 177 -0.74 3.91 -13.41
N TYR A 178 -0.26 5.03 -12.89
CA TYR A 178 -0.96 5.71 -11.82
C TYR A 178 -2.23 6.51 -12.28
N TRP A 179 -2.51 6.73 -13.58
CA TRP A 179 -3.81 7.33 -14.02
C TRP A 179 -5.01 6.44 -13.78
N ALA A 180 -4.79 5.16 -13.48
CA ALA A 180 -5.85 4.19 -13.23
C ALA A 180 -6.84 4.67 -12.15
N LYS A 181 -6.43 5.63 -11.30
CA LYS A 181 -7.32 6.38 -10.39
C LYS A 181 -8.49 7.07 -11.12
N LEU A 182 -8.32 7.73 -12.27
CA LEU A 182 -9.38 8.51 -12.92
C LEU A 182 -10.57 7.65 -13.43
N PRO A 183 -10.37 6.61 -14.25
CA PRO A 183 -11.48 5.78 -14.71
C PRO A 183 -12.10 4.97 -13.56
N LEU A 184 -11.30 4.61 -12.55
CA LEU A 184 -11.78 3.96 -11.33
C LEU A 184 -12.64 4.88 -10.46
N ILE A 185 -12.19 6.10 -10.16
CA ILE A 185 -12.96 7.08 -9.39
C ILE A 185 -14.26 7.40 -10.13
N ARG A 186 -14.22 7.67 -11.44
CA ARG A 186 -15.46 7.87 -12.24
C ARG A 186 -16.38 6.66 -12.19
N ARG A 187 -15.84 5.43 -12.27
CA ARG A 187 -16.64 4.21 -12.17
C ARG A 187 -17.30 4.08 -10.80
N LEU A 188 -16.54 4.29 -9.72
CA LEU A 188 -17.04 4.19 -8.35
C LEU A 188 -18.08 5.27 -8.05
N MET A 189 -17.90 6.52 -8.48
CA MET A 189 -18.92 7.57 -8.34
C MET A 189 -20.26 7.15 -8.96
N LEU A 190 -20.23 6.54 -10.15
CA LEU A 190 -21.42 6.13 -10.89
C LEU A 190 -22.02 4.80 -10.41
N SER A 191 -21.23 3.98 -9.69
CA SER A 191 -21.67 2.69 -9.13
C SER A 191 -22.07 2.77 -7.65
N HIS A 192 -21.67 3.83 -6.95
CA HIS A 192 -21.94 4.07 -5.52
C HIS A 192 -22.58 5.46 -5.29
N PRO A 193 -23.82 5.70 -5.75
CA PRO A 193 -24.54 6.95 -5.50
C PRO A 193 -24.75 7.26 -3.99
N GLU A 194 -24.71 6.24 -3.13
CA GLU A 194 -24.76 6.33 -1.67
C GLU A 194 -23.48 6.86 -1.01
N VAL A 195 -22.35 6.94 -1.74
CA VAL A 195 -21.10 7.52 -1.23
C VAL A 195 -21.13 9.04 -1.45
N GLU A 196 -20.76 9.81 -0.43
CA GLU A 196 -20.62 11.27 -0.54
C GLU A 196 -19.19 11.68 -0.89
N TRP A 197 -18.20 11.02 -0.26
CA TRP A 197 -16.78 11.30 -0.50
C TRP A 197 -16.02 10.05 -0.95
N ILE A 198 -15.43 10.11 -2.15
CA ILE A 198 -14.40 9.16 -2.57
C ILE A 198 -13.04 9.72 -2.18
N TRP A 199 -12.31 8.97 -1.36
CA TRP A 199 -11.00 9.36 -0.86
C TRP A 199 -9.93 8.47 -1.48
N TRP A 200 -9.28 8.99 -2.53
CA TRP A 200 -8.10 8.34 -3.10
C TRP A 200 -6.90 8.44 -2.15
N MET A 201 -6.21 7.32 -1.93
CA MET A 201 -4.98 7.25 -1.16
C MET A 201 -3.98 6.29 -1.81
N ASP A 202 -2.82 6.81 -2.22
CA ASP A 202 -1.77 6.04 -2.89
C ASP A 202 -1.24 4.87 -2.04
N SER A 203 -0.75 3.83 -2.69
CA SER A 203 -0.37 2.58 -1.99
C SER A 203 0.85 2.75 -1.09
N ASP A 204 1.74 3.70 -1.37
CA ASP A 204 2.88 4.11 -0.54
C ASP A 204 2.57 5.27 0.43
N ALA A 205 1.29 5.65 0.58
CA ALA A 205 0.81 6.47 1.70
C ALA A 205 0.31 5.61 2.87
N LEU A 206 0.75 5.94 4.09
CA LEU A 206 0.35 5.25 5.33
C LEU A 206 -0.32 6.23 6.29
N PHE A 207 -1.39 5.78 6.96
CA PHE A 207 -1.89 6.43 8.16
C PHE A 207 -0.88 6.31 9.28
N THR A 208 -0.52 7.43 9.90
CA THR A 208 0.41 7.51 11.03
C THR A 208 -0.24 8.11 12.28
N ASP A 209 -1.38 8.78 12.14
CA ASP A 209 -2.34 9.02 13.22
C ASP A 209 -3.56 8.10 13.04
N MET A 210 -3.78 7.17 13.97
CA MET A 210 -4.93 6.26 13.97
C MET A 210 -6.14 6.82 14.73
N VAL A 211 -6.00 7.97 15.39
CA VAL A 211 -7.02 8.59 16.25
C VAL A 211 -7.61 9.85 15.60
N PHE A 212 -6.82 10.58 14.82
CA PHE A 212 -7.30 11.73 14.04
C PHE A 212 -8.42 11.32 13.09
N GLU A 213 -9.51 12.08 13.08
CA GLU A 213 -10.61 11.98 12.14
C GLU A 213 -10.64 13.23 11.26
N ILE A 214 -10.92 13.06 9.96
CA ILE A 214 -11.02 14.19 9.02
C ILE A 214 -12.19 15.10 9.44
N PRO A 215 -11.98 16.42 9.59
CA PRO A 215 -13.04 17.35 9.99
C PRO A 215 -13.94 17.69 8.78
N VAL A 216 -14.72 16.73 8.29
CA VAL A 216 -15.39 16.83 6.97
C VAL A 216 -16.31 18.05 6.83
N SER A 217 -16.92 18.53 7.92
CA SER A 217 -17.75 19.75 7.92
C SER A 217 -16.97 21.04 7.59
N LYS A 218 -15.63 21.02 7.65
CA LYS A 218 -14.77 22.07 7.11
C LYS A 218 -14.93 22.21 5.58
N TYR A 219 -15.43 21.17 4.92
CA TYR A 219 -15.49 21.04 3.46
C TYR A 219 -16.90 21.05 2.88
N ASP A 220 -17.96 21.29 3.68
CA ASP A 220 -19.38 21.23 3.23
C ASP A 220 -19.70 22.10 2.00
N ASN A 221 -18.90 23.14 1.74
CA ASN A 221 -19.04 24.02 0.58
C ASN A 221 -18.16 23.64 -0.64
N TYR A 222 -17.33 22.60 -0.54
CA TYR A 222 -16.30 22.22 -1.51
C TYR A 222 -16.56 20.81 -2.07
N ASN A 223 -16.03 20.54 -3.27
CA ASN A 223 -16.23 19.26 -3.97
C ASN A 223 -14.91 18.49 -4.17
N LEU A 224 -13.77 19.09 -3.80
CA LEU A 224 -12.44 18.48 -3.85
C LEU A 224 -11.59 19.05 -2.70
N VAL A 225 -10.90 18.18 -1.98
CA VAL A 225 -9.96 18.56 -0.90
C VAL A 225 -8.61 17.94 -1.22
N VAL A 226 -7.56 18.76 -1.26
CA VAL A 226 -6.18 18.32 -1.55
C VAL A 226 -5.21 18.99 -0.59
N HIS A 227 -4.16 18.30 -0.17
CA HIS A 227 -3.13 18.93 0.66
C HIS A 227 -2.32 19.91 -0.19
N GLY A 228 -2.12 21.14 0.28
CA GLY A 228 -1.37 22.15 -0.47
C GLY A 228 -1.36 23.51 0.19
N TYR A 229 -0.35 24.31 -0.17
CA TYR A 229 -0.13 25.65 0.36
C TYR A 229 -0.50 26.68 -0.71
N PRO A 230 -1.41 27.64 -0.45
CA PRO A 230 -1.89 28.58 -1.46
C PRO A 230 -0.80 29.45 -2.10
N ASP A 231 0.25 29.81 -1.36
CA ASP A 231 1.40 30.57 -1.87
C ASP A 231 2.23 29.72 -2.85
N LEU A 232 2.56 28.47 -2.47
CA LEU A 232 3.28 27.52 -3.33
C LEU A 232 2.52 27.28 -4.64
N MET A 233 1.19 27.30 -4.60
CA MET A 233 0.34 27.11 -5.77
C MET A 233 0.19 28.40 -6.60
N PHE A 234 -0.40 29.46 -6.05
CA PHE A 234 -0.82 30.64 -6.83
C PHE A 234 0.31 31.63 -7.11
N GLU A 235 1.22 31.84 -6.16
CA GLU A 235 2.33 32.78 -6.31
C GLU A 235 3.54 32.10 -6.96
N GLN A 236 3.91 30.91 -6.45
CA GLN A 236 5.11 30.23 -6.89
C GLN A 236 4.90 29.26 -8.05
N LYS A 237 3.66 28.84 -8.34
CA LYS A 237 3.33 27.83 -9.37
C LYS A 237 4.17 26.56 -9.26
N SER A 238 4.43 26.12 -8.03
CA SER A 238 5.33 25.01 -7.74
C SER A 238 4.69 23.67 -8.11
N TRP A 239 5.44 22.78 -8.75
CA TRP A 239 4.92 21.50 -9.24
C TRP A 239 4.66 20.46 -8.13
N ILE A 240 5.18 20.64 -6.92
CA ILE A 240 5.21 19.61 -5.86
C ILE A 240 3.86 19.34 -5.14
N ALA A 241 2.73 19.38 -5.86
CA ALA A 241 1.38 19.21 -5.29
C ALA A 241 0.42 18.30 -6.11
N LEU A 242 0.78 17.02 -6.43
CA LEU A 242 -0.06 15.78 -6.66
C LEU A 242 0.75 14.59 -7.31
N ASN A 243 0.39 13.91 -8.44
CA ASN A 243 1.27 12.97 -9.25
C ASN A 243 0.78 12.60 -10.70
N THR A 244 1.52 11.86 -11.59
CA THR A 244 1.12 10.97 -12.78
C THR A 244 0.67 11.31 -14.28
N GLY A 245 1.18 10.64 -15.37
CA GLY A 245 0.69 10.30 -16.79
C GLY A 245 0.02 11.18 -17.95
N PRO A 246 -0.71 10.64 -19.00
CA PRO A 246 -0.26 10.11 -20.35
C PRO A 246 -0.26 10.92 -21.67
N VAL A 247 -0.71 12.19 -21.80
CA VAL A 247 -0.39 12.97 -23.04
C VAL A 247 1.07 13.46 -22.96
N ARG A 248 1.97 12.48 -22.78
CA ARG A 248 2.84 12.49 -21.59
C ARG A 248 4.03 13.40 -21.79
N GLU A 249 4.79 13.19 -22.85
CA GLU A 249 6.02 13.96 -23.07
C GLU A 249 5.72 15.38 -23.55
N GLU A 250 4.61 15.61 -24.24
CA GLU A 250 4.24 16.93 -24.76
C GLU A 250 3.57 17.80 -23.70
N ALA A 251 2.56 17.28 -22.99
CA ALA A 251 2.05 17.97 -21.82
C ALA A 251 3.14 18.07 -20.74
N GLY A 252 4.08 17.13 -20.63
CA GLY A 252 5.21 17.19 -19.71
C GLY A 252 6.11 18.40 -20.00
N LYS A 253 6.41 18.68 -21.28
CA LYS A 253 7.11 19.91 -21.70
C LYS A 253 6.30 21.17 -21.35
N ILE A 254 4.99 21.19 -21.59
CA ILE A 254 4.10 22.32 -21.23
C ILE A 254 4.11 22.55 -19.71
N LEU A 255 3.97 21.49 -18.91
CA LEU A 255 3.94 21.53 -17.46
C LEU A 255 5.30 21.99 -16.89
N THR A 256 6.42 21.47 -17.40
CA THR A 256 7.77 21.93 -17.00
C THR A 256 8.04 23.38 -17.41
N ALA A 257 7.46 23.87 -18.51
CA ALA A 257 7.55 25.27 -18.91
C ALA A 257 6.66 26.22 -18.07
N ASN A 258 5.59 25.72 -17.44
CA ASN A 258 4.61 26.53 -16.71
C ASN A 258 4.70 26.42 -15.18
N LEU A 259 5.44 25.44 -14.65
CA LEU A 259 5.49 25.14 -13.21
C LEU A 259 6.92 25.17 -12.67
N LYS A 260 7.11 25.98 -11.62
CA LYS A 260 8.41 26.25 -11.01
C LYS A 260 9.01 24.98 -10.41
N GLY A 261 10.25 24.68 -10.80
CA GLY A 261 11.06 23.60 -10.24
C GLY A 261 10.72 22.19 -10.74
N ARG A 262 9.80 22.02 -11.70
CA ARG A 262 9.47 20.70 -12.25
C ARG A 262 10.69 20.14 -13.03
N PRO A 263 11.17 18.92 -12.74
CA PRO A 263 12.18 18.28 -13.57
C PRO A 263 11.62 17.95 -14.97
N ALA A 264 12.49 17.65 -15.92
CA ALA A 264 12.08 17.24 -17.27
C ALA A 264 11.73 15.74 -17.28
N PHE A 265 10.45 15.42 -17.15
CA PHE A 265 9.91 14.06 -17.28
C PHE A 265 8.49 14.08 -17.86
N GLU A 266 7.98 12.89 -18.16
CA GLU A 266 6.60 12.62 -18.59
C GLU A 266 5.57 13.40 -17.73
N ALA A 267 4.47 13.88 -18.31
CA ALA A 267 3.45 14.68 -17.61
C ALA A 267 2.94 14.03 -16.33
N ASP A 268 2.48 14.86 -15.38
CA ASP A 268 1.92 14.41 -14.11
C ASP A 268 0.62 15.12 -13.69
N ASP A 269 -0.44 14.42 -13.28
CA ASP A 269 -1.78 14.88 -12.80
C ASP A 269 -1.70 15.67 -11.48
N GLN A 270 -0.50 15.68 -10.91
CA GLN A 270 0.23 16.72 -10.19
C GLN A 270 -0.01 18.12 -10.77
N SER A 271 1.08 18.73 -11.25
CA SER A 271 1.18 19.57 -12.41
C SER A 271 -0.05 19.71 -13.29
N ALA A 272 -0.75 18.67 -13.75
CA ALA A 272 -1.94 18.82 -14.59
C ALA A 272 -3.17 19.28 -13.82
N LEU A 273 -3.41 18.82 -12.58
CA LEU A 273 -4.44 19.39 -11.71
C LEU A 273 -4.03 20.78 -11.21
N ILE A 274 -2.77 20.98 -10.83
CA ILE A 274 -2.21 22.32 -10.50
C ILE A 274 -2.42 23.29 -11.67
N TYR A 275 -2.02 22.91 -12.87
CA TYR A 275 -2.13 23.72 -14.09
C TYR A 275 -3.59 23.92 -14.51
N LEU A 276 -4.47 22.94 -14.34
CA LEU A 276 -5.92 23.10 -14.55
C LEU A 276 -6.50 24.14 -13.59
N LEU A 277 -6.19 24.05 -12.30
CA LEU A 277 -6.68 24.96 -11.27
C LEU A 277 -6.05 26.36 -11.36
N LEU A 278 -4.83 26.49 -11.88
CA LEU A 278 -4.20 27.76 -12.19
C LEU A 278 -4.74 28.40 -13.48
N SER A 279 -4.93 27.61 -14.56
CA SER A 279 -5.34 28.11 -15.88
C SER A 279 -6.86 28.26 -16.06
N LYS A 280 -7.64 27.68 -15.15
CA LYS A 280 -9.12 27.75 -15.09
C LYS A 280 -9.60 28.04 -13.66
N LYS A 281 -8.87 28.88 -12.92
CA LYS A 281 -9.15 29.27 -11.53
C LYS A 281 -10.63 29.58 -11.31
N ASP A 282 -11.15 30.54 -12.07
CA ASP A 282 -12.50 31.10 -11.97
C ASP A 282 -13.64 30.12 -12.32
N ARG A 283 -13.29 28.90 -12.77
CA ARG A 283 -14.24 27.82 -13.06
C ARG A 283 -14.25 26.74 -11.96
N TRP A 284 -13.16 26.57 -11.22
CA TRP A 284 -12.96 25.40 -10.37
C TRP A 284 -12.60 25.72 -8.91
N MET A 285 -11.80 26.76 -8.64
CA MET A 285 -11.21 26.95 -7.30
C MET A 285 -12.25 27.25 -6.21
N ASP A 286 -13.39 27.84 -6.55
CA ASP A 286 -14.51 28.06 -5.61
C ASP A 286 -15.06 26.74 -5.02
N LYS A 287 -14.71 25.59 -5.62
CA LYS A 287 -15.07 24.25 -5.15
C LYS A 287 -13.86 23.37 -4.78
N VAL A 288 -12.65 23.93 -4.67
CA VAL A 288 -11.45 23.20 -4.22
C VAL A 288 -10.92 23.77 -2.90
N PHE A 289 -10.78 22.93 -1.89
CA PHE A 289 -10.11 23.27 -0.64
C PHE A 289 -8.62 22.85 -0.68
N LEU A 290 -7.73 23.79 -0.35
CA LEU A 290 -6.31 23.51 -0.15
C LEU A 290 -6.05 23.32 1.35
N GLU A 291 -5.83 22.08 1.76
CA GLU A 291 -5.65 21.72 3.16
C GLU A 291 -4.18 21.83 3.59
N ASN A 292 -3.94 22.57 4.66
CA ASN A 292 -2.62 22.79 5.25
C ASN A 292 -2.62 22.80 6.80
N SER A 293 -3.77 22.65 7.46
CA SER A 293 -3.85 22.64 8.93
C SER A 293 -3.54 21.28 9.56
N TYR A 294 -3.40 20.23 8.74
CA TYR A 294 -2.92 18.91 9.12
C TYR A 294 -2.33 18.18 7.89
N TYR A 295 -1.58 17.10 8.12
CA TYR A 295 -0.96 16.32 7.05
C TYR A 295 -1.93 15.32 6.41
N LEU A 296 -2.90 15.84 5.64
CA LEU A 296 -3.63 15.05 4.63
C LEU A 296 -2.66 14.42 3.61
N HIS A 297 -1.50 15.04 3.40
CA HIS A 297 -0.30 14.43 2.84
C HIS A 297 0.94 14.95 3.58
N GLY A 298 1.65 14.08 4.30
CA GLY A 298 2.94 14.39 4.93
C GLY A 298 4.11 13.81 4.13
N TYR A 299 5.04 14.66 3.69
CA TYR A 299 6.25 14.23 2.98
C TYR A 299 7.21 13.49 3.93
N TRP A 300 7.42 12.20 3.67
CA TRP A 300 8.06 11.27 4.61
C TRP A 300 9.42 11.71 5.14
N ALA A 301 10.31 12.25 4.30
CA ALA A 301 11.69 12.52 4.70
C ALA A 301 11.84 13.68 5.71
N GLY A 302 10.79 14.48 5.95
CA GLY A 302 10.72 15.47 7.03
C GLY A 302 10.07 14.96 8.33
N LEU A 303 9.48 13.75 8.30
CA LEU A 303 8.65 13.20 9.37
C LEU A 303 9.25 11.95 10.01
N VAL A 304 9.75 11.01 9.21
CA VAL A 304 10.10 9.66 9.69
C VAL A 304 11.24 9.63 10.70
N ASP A 305 12.11 10.64 10.68
CA ASP A 305 13.25 10.77 11.60
C ASP A 305 12.86 11.47 12.92
N ARG A 306 11.62 11.94 13.05
CA ARG A 306 11.05 12.60 14.25
C ARG A 306 10.10 11.71 15.08
N TYR A 307 9.81 10.48 14.66
CA TYR A 307 8.81 9.64 15.35
C TYR A 307 9.10 9.36 16.82
N GLU A 308 10.36 9.18 17.23
CA GLU A 308 10.72 9.02 18.63
C GLU A 308 10.45 10.29 19.46
N GLU A 309 10.69 11.48 18.90
CA GLU A 309 10.30 12.77 19.52
C GLU A 309 8.78 12.85 19.69
N MET A 310 8.02 12.45 18.65
CA MET A 310 6.56 12.48 18.68
C MET A 310 5.98 11.54 19.75
N ILE A 311 6.57 10.35 19.91
CA ILE A 311 6.20 9.38 20.97
C ILE A 311 6.52 9.90 22.38
N GLU A 312 7.55 10.73 22.54
CA GLU A 312 7.96 11.27 23.84
C GLU A 312 7.15 12.52 24.25
N LYS A 313 6.88 13.42 23.30
CA LYS A 313 6.32 14.77 23.58
C LYS A 313 4.81 14.90 23.32
N TYR A 314 4.24 14.06 22.46
CA TYR A 314 2.90 14.25 21.91
C TYR A 314 2.05 12.97 21.97
N HIS A 315 0.85 13.01 21.39
CA HIS A 315 -0.08 11.90 21.30
C HIS A 315 -0.80 11.92 19.94
N PRO A 316 -1.35 10.77 19.47
CA PRO A 316 -2.23 10.76 18.31
C PRO A 316 -3.54 11.49 18.59
N GLY A 317 -4.24 11.88 17.52
CA GLY A 317 -5.41 12.77 17.51
C GLY A 317 -5.08 14.21 17.09
N LEU A 318 -3.88 14.48 16.56
CA LEU A 318 -3.42 15.83 16.21
C LEU A 318 -3.27 16.03 14.70
N GLY A 319 -2.88 14.99 13.95
CA GLY A 319 -2.76 14.98 12.50
C GLY A 319 -1.65 15.85 11.86
N ASP A 320 -0.93 16.66 12.62
CA ASP A 320 0.00 17.69 12.15
C ASP A 320 1.49 17.38 12.45
N GLU A 321 2.35 18.41 12.49
CA GLU A 321 3.78 18.36 12.83
C GLU A 321 4.12 17.77 14.21
N ARG A 322 3.12 17.59 15.08
CA ARG A 322 3.22 16.96 16.41
C ARG A 322 2.89 15.48 16.35
N TRP A 323 1.97 15.08 15.47
CA TRP A 323 1.67 13.68 15.18
C TRP A 323 1.02 13.55 13.78
N PRO A 324 1.76 13.20 12.72
CA PRO A 324 1.29 13.36 11.34
C PRO A 324 0.16 12.37 11.03
N PHE A 325 -0.88 12.86 10.34
CA PHE A 325 -2.02 12.03 9.94
C PHE A 325 -1.66 11.00 8.88
N VAL A 326 -1.08 11.45 7.76
CA VAL A 326 -0.59 10.60 6.67
C VAL A 326 0.90 10.84 6.45
N THR A 327 1.70 9.77 6.45
CA THR A 327 3.07 9.79 5.93
C THR A 327 3.12 9.11 4.57
N HIS A 328 3.52 9.85 3.54
CA HIS A 328 3.53 9.41 2.14
C HIS A 328 4.96 9.30 1.59
N PHE A 329 5.32 8.11 1.13
CA PHE A 329 6.66 7.73 0.69
C PHE A 329 7.00 8.11 -0.75
N VAL A 330 6.55 9.29 -1.18
CA VAL A 330 6.77 9.86 -2.53
C VAL A 330 8.23 9.67 -2.97
N GLY A 331 8.38 9.06 -4.14
CA GLY A 331 9.66 8.76 -4.79
C GLY A 331 10.34 7.46 -4.35
N CYS A 332 9.87 6.79 -3.29
CA CYS A 332 10.43 5.49 -2.87
C CYS A 332 10.09 4.32 -3.80
N LYS A 333 8.95 4.40 -4.51
CA LYS A 333 8.52 3.46 -5.58
C LYS A 333 8.80 1.97 -5.26
N PRO A 334 8.42 1.45 -4.07
CA PRO A 334 8.91 0.16 -3.55
C PRO A 334 8.53 -1.07 -4.39
N CYS A 335 7.54 -0.94 -5.28
CA CYS A 335 7.10 -2.00 -6.19
C CYS A 335 7.81 -1.97 -7.56
N GLY A 336 8.51 -0.89 -7.89
CA GLY A 336 9.20 -0.70 -9.17
C GLY A 336 10.72 -0.87 -9.08
N SER A 337 11.35 -0.91 -10.25
CA SER A 337 12.80 -1.10 -10.43
C SER A 337 13.67 0.15 -10.25
N TYR A 338 13.08 1.35 -10.15
CA TYR A 338 13.81 2.60 -9.95
C TYR A 338 13.08 3.56 -8.98
N GLY A 339 13.83 4.19 -8.08
CA GLY A 339 13.34 5.10 -7.05
C GLY A 339 14.27 6.30 -6.87
N ASP A 340 13.71 7.42 -6.41
CA ASP A 340 14.41 8.71 -6.32
C ASP A 340 15.27 8.82 -5.04
N TYR A 341 15.22 7.79 -4.18
CA TYR A 341 15.93 7.67 -2.90
C TYR A 341 16.52 6.26 -2.73
N PRO A 342 17.56 6.08 -1.90
CA PRO A 342 18.11 4.75 -1.61
C PRO A 342 17.07 3.80 -1.02
N VAL A 343 16.90 2.63 -1.65
CA VAL A 343 15.90 1.61 -1.29
C VAL A 343 15.96 1.24 0.19
N GLU A 344 17.16 1.07 0.76
CA GLU A 344 17.33 0.77 2.19
C GLU A 344 16.74 1.85 3.11
N ARG A 345 16.93 3.14 2.79
CA ARG A 345 16.34 4.25 3.55
C ARG A 345 14.82 4.22 3.42
N CYS A 346 14.30 4.00 2.22
CA CYS A 346 12.86 3.91 1.98
C CYS A 346 12.22 2.77 2.77
N LEU A 347 12.67 1.52 2.60
CA LEU A 347 12.10 0.36 3.27
C LEU A 347 12.22 0.49 4.80
N GLY A 348 13.39 0.90 5.32
CA GLY A 348 13.56 1.14 6.76
C GLY A 348 12.66 2.25 7.30
N SER A 349 12.34 3.25 6.50
CA SER A 349 11.44 4.36 6.89
C SER A 349 9.96 3.97 6.80
N MET A 350 9.58 3.16 5.81
CA MET A 350 8.25 2.54 5.71
C MET A 350 8.00 1.57 6.86
N GLU A 351 9.01 0.79 7.26
CA GLU A 351 8.96 -0.06 8.47
C GLU A 351 8.70 0.77 9.72
N ARG A 352 9.41 1.90 9.88
CA ARG A 352 9.21 2.84 10.99
C ARG A 352 7.81 3.43 11.01
N ALA A 353 7.30 3.92 9.89
CA ALA A 353 5.96 4.51 9.78
C ALA A 353 4.85 3.48 10.04
N PHE A 354 4.97 2.28 9.46
CA PHE A 354 4.04 1.17 9.71
C PHE A 354 4.03 0.80 11.20
N ASN A 355 5.19 0.63 11.84
CA ASN A 355 5.24 0.26 13.26
C ASN A 355 4.81 1.41 14.19
N PHE A 356 5.01 2.67 13.79
CA PHE A 356 4.50 3.86 14.50
C PHE A 356 2.96 3.88 14.53
N ALA A 357 2.33 3.54 13.40
CA ALA A 357 0.88 3.39 13.27
C ALA A 357 0.35 2.13 13.99
N ASP A 358 0.93 0.96 13.70
CA ASP A 358 0.52 -0.34 14.25
C ASP A 358 0.70 -0.40 15.78
N ASN A 359 1.64 0.36 16.36
CA ASN A 359 1.74 0.56 17.82
C ASN A 359 0.44 1.09 18.44
N GLN A 360 -0.31 1.96 17.75
CA GLN A 360 -1.56 2.53 18.25
C GLN A 360 -2.68 1.47 18.24
N VAL A 361 -2.68 0.59 17.22
CA VAL A 361 -3.58 -0.57 17.10
C VAL A 361 -3.22 -1.66 18.12
N LEU A 362 -1.93 -1.98 18.30
CA LEU A 362 -1.44 -2.98 19.26
C LEU A 362 -1.68 -2.55 20.73
N LYS A 363 -1.71 -1.24 21.02
CA LYS A 363 -2.02 -0.70 22.35
C LYS A 363 -3.40 -1.14 22.84
N LEU A 364 -4.39 -1.25 21.95
CA LEU A 364 -5.73 -1.78 22.23
C LEU A 364 -5.62 -3.16 22.90
N TYR A 365 -4.79 -4.04 22.34
CA TYR A 365 -4.59 -5.43 22.76
C TYR A 365 -3.52 -5.61 23.85
N GLY A 366 -2.86 -4.53 24.30
CA GLY A 366 -1.86 -4.58 25.37
C GLY A 366 -0.43 -4.92 24.89
N PHE A 367 -0.12 -4.64 23.62
CA PHE A 367 1.21 -4.85 23.03
C PHE A 367 1.77 -3.57 22.39
N ARG A 368 3.07 -3.58 22.06
CA ARG A 368 3.74 -2.64 21.14
C ARG A 368 4.96 -3.30 20.49
N HIS A 369 5.45 -2.75 19.39
CA HIS A 369 6.75 -3.13 18.79
C HIS A 369 7.91 -2.85 19.76
N ARG A 370 8.99 -3.65 19.68
CA ARG A 370 10.17 -3.47 20.55
C ARG A 370 10.87 -2.13 20.31
N GLY A 371 10.88 -1.68 19.06
CA GLY A 371 11.29 -0.37 18.56
C GLY A 371 10.83 -0.23 17.10
N LEU A 372 10.83 0.97 16.52
CA LEU A 372 10.16 1.23 15.23
C LEU A 372 10.75 0.47 14.02
N LEU A 373 12.00 0.01 14.09
CA LEU A 373 12.64 -0.83 13.06
C LEU A 373 12.50 -2.34 13.32
N SER A 374 11.68 -2.78 14.28
CA SER A 374 11.63 -4.19 14.70
C SER A 374 10.20 -4.75 14.71
N PRO A 375 9.88 -5.74 13.85
CA PRO A 375 8.56 -6.40 13.82
C PRO A 375 8.33 -7.33 15.03
N LYS A 376 9.27 -7.38 15.99
CA LYS A 376 9.14 -8.16 17.22
C LYS A 376 8.38 -7.32 18.25
N ILE A 377 7.21 -7.78 18.67
CA ILE A 377 6.42 -7.14 19.72
C ILE A 377 6.96 -7.42 21.15
N LYS A 378 6.45 -6.64 22.10
CA LYS A 378 6.54 -6.80 23.55
C LYS A 378 5.18 -6.44 24.18
N ARG A 379 4.81 -7.11 25.26
CA ARG A 379 3.60 -6.79 26.05
C ARG A 379 3.82 -5.47 26.81
N VAL A 380 2.77 -4.69 27.06
CA VAL A 380 2.83 -3.41 27.82
C VAL A 380 1.99 -3.37 29.09
N ARG A 381 1.08 -4.32 29.28
CA ARG A 381 0.31 -4.52 30.52
C ARG A 381 0.23 -6.01 30.85
N ASN A 382 0.06 -6.35 32.12
CA ASN A 382 -0.17 -7.75 32.52
C ASN A 382 -1.52 -8.25 31.98
N GLU A 383 -1.69 -9.57 31.96
CA GLU A 383 -3.01 -10.17 31.74
C GLU A 383 -3.87 -9.99 32.99
N THR A 384 -5.19 -9.84 32.80
CA THR A 384 -6.17 -9.73 33.88
C THR A 384 -7.35 -10.66 33.60
N VAL A 385 -7.97 -11.16 34.67
CA VAL A 385 -9.24 -11.90 34.61
C VAL A 385 -10.46 -10.96 34.45
N THR A 386 -10.26 -9.65 34.56
CA THR A 386 -11.28 -8.60 34.40
C THR A 386 -11.00 -7.67 33.20
N PRO A 387 -10.85 -8.21 31.96
CA PRO A 387 -10.39 -7.41 30.82
C PRO A 387 -11.29 -6.22 30.48
N LEU A 388 -12.59 -6.30 30.80
CA LEU A 388 -13.59 -5.26 30.48
C LEU A 388 -13.45 -3.99 31.33
N GLU A 389 -12.88 -4.06 32.54
CA GLU A 389 -12.73 -2.90 33.46
C GLU A 389 -11.87 -1.77 32.87
N PHE A 390 -11.02 -2.09 31.89
CA PHE A 390 -10.05 -1.17 31.31
C PHE A 390 -10.25 -0.94 29.80
N VAL A 391 -11.26 -1.54 29.15
CA VAL A 391 -11.46 -1.41 27.69
C VAL A 391 -11.57 0.04 27.27
N ASP A 392 -12.36 0.84 27.98
CA ASP A 392 -12.60 2.25 27.65
C ASP A 392 -11.39 3.16 27.88
N GLN A 393 -10.42 2.74 28.69
CA GLN A 393 -9.14 3.45 28.87
C GLN A 393 -8.17 3.22 27.69
N PHE A 394 -8.47 2.25 26.83
CA PHE A 394 -7.64 1.87 25.68
C PHE A 394 -8.37 2.04 24.33
N ASP A 395 -9.70 2.08 24.29
CA ASP A 395 -10.48 2.16 23.06
C ASP A 395 -10.44 3.57 22.44
N ILE A 396 -9.50 3.75 21.51
CA ILE A 396 -9.31 4.99 20.74
C ILE A 396 -10.57 5.46 19.99
N ARG A 397 -11.56 4.59 19.76
CA ARG A 397 -12.85 4.93 19.11
C ARG A 397 -13.84 5.64 20.04
N ARG A 398 -13.58 5.68 21.36
CA ARG A 398 -14.54 6.21 22.37
C ARG A 398 -14.27 7.64 22.82
N HIS A 399 -13.10 8.22 22.52
CA HIS A 399 -12.80 9.61 22.85
C HIS A 399 -13.78 10.62 22.22
N THR A 400 -14.36 10.30 21.06
CA THR A 400 -15.38 11.11 20.37
C THR A 400 -16.71 11.23 21.12
N VAL A 401 -17.00 10.35 22.10
CA VAL A 401 -18.30 10.34 22.80
C VAL A 401 -18.34 11.37 23.93
N GLN A 402 -17.23 11.62 24.64
CA GLN A 402 -17.21 12.52 25.79
C GLN A 402 -17.33 14.02 25.41
N GLY A 403 -17.23 14.36 24.12
CA GLY A 403 -17.41 15.73 23.63
C GLY A 403 -18.87 16.21 23.54
N SER A 404 -19.87 15.34 23.69
CA SER A 404 -21.29 15.68 23.46
C SER A 404 -22.17 15.74 24.73
N SER A 405 -21.68 15.26 25.87
CA SER A 405 -22.43 15.23 27.15
C SER A 405 -22.01 16.37 28.08
N GLY A 406 -22.44 17.62 27.79
CA GLY A 406 -21.82 18.80 28.41
C GLY A 406 -22.63 20.09 28.53
N SER A 407 -23.96 20.06 28.71
CA SER A 407 -24.73 21.14 29.40
C SER A 407 -26.24 20.89 29.47
N GLN A 408 -26.71 20.25 30.53
CA GLN A 408 -28.04 20.51 31.10
C GLN A 408 -27.92 20.55 32.63
N SER A 409 -28.16 21.74 33.19
CA SER A 409 -28.16 22.07 34.62
C SER A 409 -29.05 23.29 34.83
#